data_AF-A0A0C1IJQ3-F1
#
_entry.id   AF-A0A0C1IJQ3-F1
#
_cell.length_a   1.000
_cell.length_b   1.000
_cell.length_c   1.000
_cell.angle_alpha   90.00
_cell.angle_beta   90.00
_cell.angle_gamma   90.00
#
_symmetry.space_group_name_H-M   'P 1'
#
loop_
_entity.id
_entity.type
_entity.pdbx_description
1 polymer ?
#
loop_
_entity_poly.entity_id
_entity_poly.type
_entity_poly.pdbx_seq_one_letter_code
_entity_poly.pdbx_strand_id
1 'polypeptide(L)'
;MNNRKLFGTTNLVNEFTATLIEIETLDNGWSKKYLDVKTGKYWLTYIVDERGLFSNMMILSPVPTTDELIEISITSKYSDEVSAAAQRLKIDEQDEKKEFRQKLIDRISQIDIHKLHESDKKRIEIIIKAAELTDKVNRRDILGKHFSEIQSDSQLFQSIADRAKEILDQL
;
A
#
# COMPACT_ATOMS: atom_id res chain seq x y z
N MET A 1 9.97 -1.84 -21.29
CA MET A 1 9.13 -2.88 -20.66
C MET A 1 8.71 -2.38 -19.29
N ASN A 2 7.44 -2.55 -18.93
CA ASN A 2 6.85 -1.96 -17.73
C ASN A 2 7.33 -2.72 -16.49
N ASN A 3 8.23 -2.15 -15.68
CA ASN A 3 8.75 -2.78 -14.44
C ASN A 3 7.74 -2.74 -13.27
N ARG A 4 6.46 -2.56 -13.59
CA ARG A 4 5.39 -2.47 -12.60
C ARG A 4 5.20 -3.81 -11.89
N LYS A 5 4.84 -3.73 -10.62
CA LYS A 5 4.45 -4.85 -9.76
C LYS A 5 3.01 -4.70 -9.25
N LEU A 6 2.40 -3.52 -9.37
CA LEU A 6 1.00 -3.29 -8.98
C LEU A 6 0.24 -2.42 -9.98
N PHE A 7 -1.08 -2.61 -10.03
CA PHE A 7 -2.06 -1.76 -10.70
C PHE A 7 -3.22 -1.45 -9.74
N GLY A 8 -3.52 -0.16 -9.58
CA GLY A 8 -4.44 0.33 -8.55
C GLY A 8 -5.76 0.91 -9.04
N THR A 9 -5.99 0.96 -10.36
CA THR A 9 -7.27 1.44 -10.91
C THR A 9 -7.97 0.35 -11.69
N THR A 10 -9.31 0.30 -11.57
CA THR A 10 -10.15 -0.68 -12.27
C THR A 10 -9.92 -0.67 -13.78
N ASN A 11 -9.73 0.51 -14.39
CA ASN A 11 -9.46 0.61 -15.83
C ASN A 11 -8.13 -0.07 -16.21
N LEU A 12 -7.03 0.26 -15.50
CA LEU A 12 -5.72 -0.33 -15.79
C LEU A 12 -5.69 -1.83 -15.49
N VAL A 13 -6.36 -2.26 -14.42
CA VAL A 13 -6.49 -3.68 -14.09
C VAL A 13 -7.26 -4.41 -15.19
N ASN A 14 -8.39 -3.88 -15.65
CA ASN A 14 -9.18 -4.51 -16.72
C ASN A 14 -8.41 -4.56 -18.04
N GLU A 15 -7.75 -3.47 -18.44
CA GLU A 15 -6.92 -3.39 -19.64
C GLU A 15 -5.77 -4.41 -19.59
N PHE A 16 -5.08 -4.50 -18.45
CA PHE A 16 -3.96 -5.43 -18.32
C PHE A 16 -4.46 -6.88 -18.25
N THR A 17 -5.53 -7.16 -17.51
CA THR A 17 -6.13 -8.50 -17.39
C THR A 17 -6.58 -9.05 -18.73
N ALA A 18 -7.10 -8.22 -19.63
CA ALA A 18 -7.49 -8.62 -20.98
C ALA A 18 -6.31 -9.16 -21.83
N THR A 19 -5.07 -8.93 -21.40
CA THR A 19 -3.86 -9.44 -22.04
C THR A 19 -3.30 -10.73 -21.42
N LEU A 20 -3.93 -11.22 -20.35
CA LEU A 20 -3.45 -12.37 -19.57
C LEU A 20 -4.35 -13.60 -19.75
N ILE A 21 -3.84 -14.76 -19.34
CA ILE A 21 -4.61 -16.00 -19.27
C ILE A 21 -5.02 -16.23 -17.82
N GLU A 22 -6.32 -16.32 -17.55
CA GLU A 22 -6.82 -16.76 -16.23
C GLU A 22 -6.45 -18.23 -16.00
N ILE A 23 -5.77 -18.51 -14.89
CA ILE A 23 -5.30 -19.84 -14.52
C ILE A 23 -6.17 -20.45 -13.43
N GLU A 24 -6.61 -19.63 -12.47
CA GLU A 24 -7.27 -20.12 -11.27
C GLU A 24 -8.17 -19.04 -10.67
N THR A 25 -9.31 -19.46 -10.13
CA THR A 25 -10.16 -18.63 -9.27
C THR A 25 -9.96 -19.09 -7.83
N LEU A 26 -9.67 -18.15 -6.93
CA LEU A 26 -9.36 -18.34 -5.53
C LEU A 26 -10.47 -17.71 -4.67
N ASP A 27 -10.50 -18.07 -3.38
CA ASP A 27 -11.37 -17.44 -2.38
C ASP A 27 -12.83 -17.35 -2.82
N ASN A 28 -13.42 -18.43 -3.36
CA ASN A 28 -14.81 -18.45 -3.84
C ASN A 28 -15.17 -17.34 -4.87
N GLY A 29 -14.20 -16.84 -5.63
CA GLY A 29 -14.41 -15.81 -6.66
C GLY A 29 -13.92 -14.41 -6.27
N TRP A 30 -13.46 -14.21 -5.04
CA TRP A 30 -12.93 -12.91 -4.57
C TRP A 30 -11.54 -12.60 -5.11
N SER A 31 -10.80 -13.63 -5.50
CA SER A 31 -9.43 -13.53 -6.01
C SER A 31 -9.27 -14.34 -7.29
N LYS A 32 -8.43 -13.88 -8.21
CA LYS A 32 -8.10 -14.62 -9.44
C LYS A 32 -6.62 -14.56 -9.75
N LYS A 33 -6.08 -15.65 -10.29
CA LYS A 33 -4.69 -15.79 -10.70
C LYS A 33 -4.59 -15.83 -12.21
N TYR A 34 -3.68 -15.04 -12.75
CA TYR A 34 -3.44 -14.89 -14.17
C TYR A 34 -1.98 -15.18 -14.51
N LEU A 35 -1.74 -15.63 -15.74
CA LEU A 35 -0.41 -15.80 -16.34
C LEU A 35 -0.22 -14.78 -17.45
N ASP A 36 0.86 -14.00 -17.35
CA ASP A 36 1.38 -13.22 -18.48
C ASP A 36 2.27 -14.13 -19.34
N VAL A 37 1.74 -14.57 -20.48
CA VAL A 37 2.49 -15.44 -21.42
C VAL A 37 3.74 -14.79 -22.01
N LYS A 38 3.81 -13.44 -22.02
CA LYS A 38 4.97 -12.72 -22.57
C LYS A 38 6.15 -12.74 -21.60
N THR A 39 5.87 -12.70 -20.30
CA THR A 39 6.92 -12.61 -19.26
C THR A 39 7.06 -13.87 -18.42
N GLY A 40 6.12 -14.82 -18.52
CA GLY A 40 6.04 -16.02 -17.68
C GLY A 40 5.66 -15.72 -16.22
N LYS A 41 5.25 -14.48 -15.91
CA LYS A 41 4.94 -14.06 -14.55
C LYS A 41 3.48 -14.29 -14.20
N TYR A 42 3.24 -14.58 -12.93
CA TYR A 42 1.89 -14.71 -12.39
C TYR A 42 1.43 -13.40 -11.77
N TRP A 43 0.14 -13.12 -11.88
CA TRP A 43 -0.52 -11.95 -11.32
C TRP A 43 -1.76 -12.37 -10.56
N LEU A 44 -2.06 -11.65 -9.48
CA LEU A 44 -3.23 -11.87 -8.66
C LEU A 44 -4.10 -10.62 -8.69
N THR A 45 -5.40 -10.79 -8.92
CA THR A 45 -6.38 -9.74 -8.65
C THR A 45 -7.11 -10.05 -7.37
N TYR A 46 -7.36 -9.02 -6.57
CA TYR A 46 -8.26 -9.09 -5.43
C TYR A 46 -9.15 -7.86 -5.43
N ILE A 47 -10.35 -8.06 -4.91
CA ILE A 47 -11.34 -7.01 -4.73
C ILE A 47 -11.05 -6.34 -3.39
N VAL A 48 -10.72 -5.05 -3.42
CA VAL A 48 -10.63 -4.25 -2.20
C VAL A 48 -11.96 -3.55 -2.02
N ASP A 49 -12.68 -3.90 -0.95
CA ASP A 49 -13.93 -3.25 -0.58
C ASP A 49 -13.66 -2.15 0.45
N GLU A 50 -13.64 -0.90 -0.01
CA GLU A 50 -13.85 0.26 0.86
C GLU A 50 -15.25 0.83 0.58
N ARG A 51 -16.21 0.46 1.43
CA ARG A 51 -17.58 1.04 1.49
C ARG A 51 -18.51 0.71 0.30
N GLY A 52 -18.36 -0.46 -0.34
CA GLY A 52 -19.20 -0.95 -1.43
C GLY A 52 -18.77 -0.47 -2.82
N LEU A 53 -17.63 0.23 -2.93
CA LEU A 53 -16.99 0.60 -4.19
C LEU A 53 -15.83 -0.36 -4.43
N PHE A 54 -16.16 -1.54 -4.98
CA PHE A 54 -15.18 -2.57 -5.33
C PHE A 54 -14.07 -1.96 -6.21
N SER A 55 -12.88 -1.84 -5.64
CA SER A 55 -11.68 -1.43 -6.38
C SER A 55 -10.87 -2.67 -6.67
N ASN A 56 -10.69 -2.97 -7.97
CA ASN A 56 -9.83 -4.08 -8.37
C ASN A 56 -8.38 -3.61 -8.25
N MET A 57 -7.59 -4.32 -7.44
CA MET A 57 -6.15 -4.19 -7.43
C MET A 57 -5.54 -5.44 -8.07
N MET A 58 -4.47 -5.25 -8.84
CA MET A 58 -3.67 -6.36 -9.34
C MET A 58 -2.25 -6.25 -8.82
N ILE A 59 -1.68 -7.39 -8.38
CA ILE A 59 -0.34 -7.50 -7.83
C ILE A 59 0.42 -8.64 -8.48
N LEU A 60 1.73 -8.48 -8.60
CA LEU A 60 2.62 -9.55 -9.04
C LEU A 60 2.60 -10.70 -8.02
N SER A 61 2.70 -11.94 -8.51
CA SER A 61 2.87 -13.15 -7.71
C SER A 61 4.28 -13.74 -7.96
N PRO A 62 5.09 -13.98 -6.91
CA PRO A 62 4.79 -13.81 -5.48
C PRO A 62 4.58 -12.34 -5.10
N VAL A 63 3.75 -12.13 -4.06
CA VAL A 63 3.41 -10.79 -3.56
C VAL A 63 4.69 -10.09 -3.06
N PRO A 64 4.94 -8.83 -3.46
CA PRO A 64 6.06 -8.05 -2.94
C PRO A 64 6.06 -7.97 -1.41
N THR A 65 7.24 -8.05 -0.82
CA THR A 65 7.43 -7.89 0.63
C THR A 65 7.07 -6.47 1.10
N THR A 66 6.87 -6.29 2.41
CA THR A 66 6.65 -4.95 3.02
C THR A 66 7.71 -3.94 2.58
N ASP A 67 8.97 -4.35 2.53
CA ASP A 67 10.09 -3.49 2.12
C ASP A 67 10.03 -3.12 0.65
N GLU A 68 9.69 -4.08 -0.21
CA GLU A 68 9.49 -3.81 -1.63
C GLU A 68 8.28 -2.90 -1.87
N LEU A 69 7.17 -3.08 -1.13
CA LEU A 69 5.99 -2.21 -1.23
C LEU A 69 6.31 -0.77 -0.79
N ILE A 70 7.07 -0.60 0.31
CA ILE A 70 7.58 0.72 0.73
C ILE A 70 8.43 1.32 -0.39
N GLU A 71 9.38 0.57 -0.94
CA GLU A 71 10.26 1.05 -2.01
C GLU A 71 9.45 1.43 -3.27
N ILE A 72 8.49 0.61 -3.70
CA ILE A 72 7.60 0.89 -4.84
C ILE A 72 6.80 2.17 -4.59
N SER A 73 6.24 2.33 -3.39
CA SER A 73 5.44 3.52 -3.06
C SER A 73 6.26 4.81 -3.17
N ILE A 74 7.54 4.77 -2.81
CA ILE A 74 8.41 5.95 -2.81
C ILE A 74 8.99 6.23 -4.20
N THR A 75 9.31 5.19 -4.97
CA THR A 75 10.09 5.32 -6.21
C THR A 75 9.30 5.19 -7.50
N SER A 76 8.09 4.62 -7.46
CA SER A 76 7.33 4.43 -8.70
C SER A 76 6.93 5.77 -9.32
N LYS A 77 7.10 5.84 -10.64
CA LYS A 77 6.62 6.97 -11.46
C LYS A 77 5.12 6.90 -11.77
N TYR A 78 4.46 5.79 -11.44
CA TYR A 78 3.04 5.57 -11.71
C TYR A 78 2.23 5.85 -10.45
N SER A 79 1.46 6.94 -10.46
CA SER A 79 0.62 7.36 -9.33
C SER A 79 -0.31 6.24 -8.81
N ASP A 80 -0.88 5.45 -9.72
CA ASP A 80 -1.77 4.35 -9.33
C ASP A 80 -1.03 3.17 -8.69
N GLU A 81 0.20 2.89 -9.12
CA GLU A 81 1.06 1.88 -8.49
C GLU A 81 1.50 2.32 -7.10
N VAL A 82 1.82 3.61 -6.93
CA VAL A 82 2.15 4.20 -5.62
C VAL A 82 0.97 4.03 -4.66
N SER A 83 -0.23 4.42 -5.10
CA SER A 83 -1.45 4.27 -4.30
C SER A 83 -1.73 2.81 -3.98
N ALA A 84 -1.59 1.90 -4.96
CA ALA A 84 -1.80 0.47 -4.76
C ALA A 84 -0.82 -0.13 -3.74
N ALA A 85 0.47 0.24 -3.81
CA ALA A 85 1.47 -0.24 -2.88
C ALA A 85 1.20 0.25 -1.46
N ALA A 86 0.87 1.54 -1.30
CA ALA A 86 0.52 2.13 0.00
C ALA A 86 -0.76 1.52 0.60
N GLN A 87 -1.79 1.29 -0.21
CA GLN A 87 -3.02 0.63 0.24
C GLN A 87 -2.78 -0.85 0.57
N ARG A 88 -1.93 -1.55 -0.19
CA ARG A 88 -1.56 -2.93 0.10
C ARG A 88 -0.85 -3.05 1.45
N LEU A 89 0.04 -2.11 1.79
CA LEU A 89 0.66 -2.07 3.13
C LEU A 89 -0.37 -1.98 4.25
N LYS A 90 -1.41 -1.15 4.08
CA LYS A 90 -2.53 -1.03 5.03
C LYS A 90 -3.29 -2.36 5.17
N ILE A 91 -3.61 -3.02 4.06
CA ILE A 91 -4.32 -4.31 4.06
C ILE A 91 -3.48 -5.38 4.79
N ASP A 92 -2.19 -5.47 4.46
CA ASP A 92 -1.24 -6.41 5.09
C ASP A 92 -1.11 -6.17 6.61
N GLU A 93 -1.21 -4.92 7.08
CA GLU A 93 -1.26 -4.61 8.52
C GLU A 93 -2.56 -5.09 9.18
N GLN A 94 -3.70 -4.91 8.51
CA GLN A 94 -5.02 -5.27 9.04
C GLN A 94 -5.20 -6.79 9.12
N ASP A 95 -4.89 -7.48 8.02
CA ASP A 95 -5.18 -8.89 7.82
C ASP A 95 -4.06 -9.80 8.35
N GLU A 96 -2.80 -9.39 8.14
CA GLU A 96 -1.62 -10.22 8.43
C GLU A 96 -0.76 -9.67 9.58
N LYS A 97 -1.15 -8.56 10.21
CA LYS A 97 -0.41 -7.90 11.30
C LYS A 97 1.02 -7.48 10.92
N LYS A 98 1.28 -7.27 9.63
CA LYS A 98 2.60 -6.82 9.14
C LYS A 98 2.80 -5.33 9.41
N GLU A 99 3.75 -5.01 10.27
CA GLU A 99 4.04 -3.63 10.64
C GLU A 99 4.83 -2.91 9.53
N PHE A 100 4.36 -1.74 9.12
CA PHE A 100 5.05 -0.94 8.09
C PHE A 100 5.14 0.56 8.43
N ARG A 101 4.20 1.08 9.23
CA ARG A 101 3.98 2.52 9.41
C ARG A 101 5.22 3.29 9.82
N GLN A 102 5.93 2.81 10.85
CA GLN A 102 7.15 3.43 11.36
C GLN A 102 8.23 3.49 10.28
N LYS A 103 8.46 2.37 9.59
CA LYS A 103 9.46 2.29 8.52
C LYS A 103 9.12 3.22 7.35
N LEU A 104 7.85 3.29 6.96
CA LEU A 104 7.40 4.15 5.88
C LEU A 104 7.55 5.64 6.24
N ILE A 105 7.11 6.05 7.43
CA ILE A 105 7.24 7.47 7.84
C ILE A 105 8.71 7.88 8.01
N ASP A 106 9.57 6.99 8.51
CA ASP A 106 11.01 7.26 8.62
C ASP A 106 11.66 7.46 7.25
N ARG A 107 11.27 6.66 6.25
CA ARG A 107 11.76 6.83 4.88
C ARG A 107 11.27 8.13 4.24
N ILE A 108 10.03 8.54 4.50
CA ILE A 108 9.50 9.83 4.00
C ILE A 108 10.21 11.00 4.69
N SER A 109 10.42 10.93 6.01
CA SER A 109 11.09 12.00 6.78
C SER A 109 12.56 12.22 6.40
N GLN A 110 13.20 11.28 5.72
CA GLN A 110 14.56 11.44 5.18
C GLN A 110 14.59 12.27 3.89
N ILE A 111 13.44 12.55 3.28
CA ILE A 111 13.34 13.30 2.02
C ILE A 111 13.24 14.79 2.34
N ASP A 112 14.10 15.60 1.71
CA ASP A 112 14.03 17.06 1.79
C ASP A 112 12.88 17.59 0.91
N ILE A 113 11.70 17.71 1.52
CA ILE A 113 10.44 18.09 0.85
C ILE A 113 10.55 19.43 0.11
N HIS A 114 11.31 20.39 0.64
CA HIS A 114 11.44 21.73 0.06
C HIS A 114 12.21 21.73 -1.27
N LYS A 115 12.97 20.66 -1.57
CA LYS A 115 13.70 20.49 -2.83
C LYS A 115 12.97 19.62 -3.85
N LEU A 116 11.80 19.06 -3.49
CA LEU A 116 11.05 18.19 -4.38
C LEU A 116 10.31 18.96 -5.46
N HIS A 117 10.21 18.32 -6.64
CA HIS A 117 9.29 18.75 -7.67
C HIS A 117 7.83 18.45 -7.25
N GLU A 118 6.87 19.21 -7.76
CA GLU A 118 5.44 19.07 -7.42
C GLU A 118 4.90 17.65 -7.63
N SER A 119 5.40 16.92 -8.64
CA SER A 119 5.04 15.51 -8.87
C SER A 119 5.48 14.57 -7.74
N ASP A 120 6.64 14.83 -7.14
CA ASP A 120 7.16 14.01 -6.03
C ASP A 120 6.47 14.37 -4.71
N LYS A 121 6.15 15.65 -4.50
CA LYS A 121 5.28 16.08 -3.39
C LYS A 121 3.91 15.41 -3.47
N LYS A 122 3.30 15.39 -4.66
CA LYS A 122 2.02 14.71 -4.88
C LYS A 122 2.13 13.21 -4.59
N ARG A 123 3.27 12.58 -4.93
CA ARG A 123 3.53 11.19 -4.57
C ARG A 123 3.49 10.99 -3.05
N ILE A 124 4.18 11.82 -2.28
CA ILE A 124 4.20 11.76 -0.81
C ILE A 124 2.77 11.93 -0.24
N GLU A 125 2.01 12.88 -0.77
CA GLU A 125 0.61 13.08 -0.36
C GLU A 125 -0.24 11.82 -0.58
N ILE A 126 -0.09 11.17 -1.74
CA ILE A 126 -0.79 9.92 -2.06
C ILE A 126 -0.39 8.81 -1.10
N ILE A 127 0.90 8.63 -0.83
CA ILE A 127 1.41 7.61 0.10
C ILE A 127 0.77 7.80 1.48
N ILE A 128 0.83 9.01 2.04
CA ILE A 128 0.32 9.31 3.39
C ILE A 128 -1.19 9.04 3.48
N LYS A 129 -1.95 9.43 2.45
CA LYS A 129 -3.40 9.24 2.42
C LYS A 129 -3.79 7.77 2.22
N ALA A 130 -3.22 7.09 1.23
CA ALA A 130 -3.57 5.71 0.89
C ALA A 130 -3.17 4.71 1.98
N ALA A 131 -2.06 4.96 2.68
CA ALA A 131 -1.63 4.15 3.83
C ALA A 131 -2.28 4.58 5.16
N GLU A 132 -3.12 5.62 5.17
CA GLU A 132 -3.77 6.20 6.35
C GLU A 132 -2.78 6.52 7.48
N LEU A 133 -1.62 7.11 7.15
CA LEU A 133 -0.57 7.36 8.14
C LEU A 133 -0.96 8.43 9.17
N THR A 134 -1.97 9.25 8.90
CA THR A 134 -2.50 10.27 9.82
C THR A 134 -3.51 9.72 10.83
N ASP A 135 -3.86 8.43 10.73
CA ASP A 135 -4.71 7.74 11.69
C ASP A 135 -3.94 7.44 12.98
N LYS A 136 -4.50 7.89 14.10
CA LYS A 136 -3.93 7.78 15.45
C LYS A 136 -4.34 6.50 16.17
N VAL A 137 -5.33 5.78 15.63
CA VAL A 137 -5.88 4.59 16.28
C VAL A 137 -4.81 3.50 16.35
N ASN A 138 -4.58 2.98 17.55
CA ASN A 138 -3.72 1.82 17.74
C ASN A 138 -4.34 0.59 17.04
N ARG A 139 -3.61 0.02 16.08
CA ARG A 139 -4.05 -1.15 15.30
C ARG A 139 -3.46 -2.47 15.78
N ARG A 140 -2.62 -2.45 16.82
CA ARG A 140 -2.06 -3.65 17.44
C ARG A 140 -3.08 -4.28 18.40
N ASP A 141 -3.01 -5.59 18.53
CA ASP A 141 -3.86 -6.32 19.48
C ASP A 141 -3.58 -5.88 20.92
N ILE A 142 -4.64 -5.78 21.72
CA ILE A 142 -4.58 -5.34 23.12
C ILE A 142 -4.75 -6.50 24.11
N LEU A 143 -5.26 -7.64 23.65
CA LEU A 143 -5.53 -8.79 24.52
C LEU A 143 -4.21 -9.36 25.06
N GLY A 144 -4.13 -9.52 26.38
CA GLY A 144 -2.94 -10.05 27.05
C GLY A 144 -1.81 -9.04 27.30
N LYS A 145 -1.94 -7.80 26.81
CA LYS A 145 -0.96 -6.73 27.08
C LYS A 145 -1.23 -6.05 28.42
N HIS A 146 -0.15 -5.63 29.07
CA HIS A 146 -0.25 -4.73 30.21
C HIS A 146 -0.63 -3.31 29.75
N PHE A 147 -1.23 -2.53 30.65
CA PHE A 147 -1.64 -1.15 30.35
C PHE A 147 -0.50 -0.29 29.78
N SER A 148 0.72 -0.46 30.29
CA SER A 148 1.90 0.28 29.81
C SER A 148 2.25 -0.03 28.36
N GLU A 149 2.10 -1.28 27.92
CA GLU A 149 2.37 -1.67 26.53
C GLU A 149 1.32 -1.09 25.58
N ILE A 150 0.04 -1.12 25.99
CA ILE A 150 -1.05 -0.49 25.24
C ILE A 150 -0.81 1.03 25.11
N GLN A 151 -0.34 1.66 26.19
CA GLN A 151 0.01 3.08 26.19
C GLN A 151 1.18 3.38 25.24
N SER A 152 2.25 2.57 25.27
CA SER A 152 3.39 2.71 24.36
C SER A 152 2.97 2.54 22.89
N ASP A 153 2.13 1.55 22.59
CA ASP A 153 1.57 1.38 21.25
C ASP A 153 0.74 2.60 20.84
N SER A 154 -0.16 3.08 21.69
CA SER A 154 -0.95 4.28 21.40
C SER A 154 -0.07 5.51 21.14
N GLN A 155 1.01 5.69 21.90
CA GLN A 155 1.96 6.78 21.71
C GLN A 155 2.72 6.65 20.39
N LEU A 156 3.09 5.43 19.99
CA LEU A 156 3.73 5.16 18.70
C LEU A 156 2.83 5.60 17.54
N PHE A 157 1.58 5.11 17.48
CA PHE A 157 0.63 5.48 16.41
C PHE A 157 0.34 6.99 16.41
N GLN A 158 0.20 7.59 17.59
CA GLN A 158 0.03 9.05 17.73
C GLN A 158 1.23 9.81 17.14
N SER A 159 2.46 9.40 17.43
CA SER A 159 3.68 10.05 16.94
C SER A 159 3.84 9.94 15.42
N ILE A 160 3.49 8.79 14.83
CA ILE A 160 3.51 8.57 13.39
C ILE A 160 2.49 9.49 12.71
N ALA A 161 1.28 9.57 13.26
CA ALA A 161 0.22 10.40 12.73
C ALA A 161 0.54 11.90 12.80
N ASP A 162 1.17 12.36 13.87
CA ASP A 162 1.57 13.76 13.98
C ASP A 162 2.69 14.09 12.97
N ARG A 163 3.71 13.23 12.84
CA ARG A 163 4.76 13.38 11.80
C ARG A 163 4.17 13.38 10.38
N ALA A 164 3.19 12.52 10.10
CA ALA A 164 2.53 12.48 8.81
C ALA A 164 1.76 13.79 8.52
N LYS A 165 1.12 14.37 9.53
CA LYS A 165 0.45 15.69 9.40
C LYS A 165 1.45 16.81 9.17
N GLU A 166 2.54 16.85 9.94
CA GLU A 166 3.60 17.85 9.75
C GLU A 166 4.20 17.80 8.34
N ILE A 167 4.38 16.60 7.79
CA ILE A 167 4.83 16.43 6.40
C ILE A 167 3.80 16.98 5.42
N LEU A 168 2.51 16.66 5.60
CA LEU A 168 1.45 17.18 4.73
C LEU A 168 1.34 18.71 4.76
N ASP A 169 1.54 19.33 5.93
CA ASP A 169 1.49 20.78 6.08
C ASP A 169 2.68 21.50 5.39
N GLN A 170 3.73 20.76 5.03
CA GLN A 170 4.92 21.27 4.32
C GLN A 170 4.89 21.08 2.79
N LEU A 171 3.94 20.30 2.25
CA LEU A 171 3.83 20.02 0.80
C LEU A 171 3.29 21.25 0.05
#